data_AF-A0A0M2V0B5-F1
#
_entry.id   AF-A0A0M2V0B5-F1
#
_cell.length_a   1.000
_cell.length_b   1.000
_cell.length_c   1.000
_cell.angle_alpha   90.00
_cell.angle_beta   90.00
_cell.angle_gamma   90.00
#
_symmetry.space_group_name_H-M   'P 1'
#
loop_
_entity.id
_entity.type
_entity.pdbx_description
1 polymer ?
#
loop_
_entity_poly.entity_id
_entity_poly.type
_entity_poly.pdbx_seq_one_letter_code
_entity_poly.pdbx_strand_id
1 'polypeptide(L)'
;MASLFEREREHVRILDAGAGLGTLFAACVETLLSRNYRPLSIHVVAYENDQKILQYLKETMEWCKLICQRAGIPFQGEIRVEDFIAAVIAQAEGRLFAVHRERFTHVILNPPYKKIVGESTTRQLLDAAGFGVSNLYAAFVWLSAKLLETGGELVAITPRSFCNGPYFRRFRINLLNMMSLHRIHVFGSRNKAFRDDDVLQENVIYHMIRGERKPERLIVSSSEGTDFDKSRSRSVPYDHVILSGDRDAFIHLVLNDTDDRLMEKMEAFATSLVILGVDVSTGRVVDFRAQEYLRYLPEEGTSPLIYPCHFVSGFVSWPAESGKKPNAIAVSPQTMDLVLPAGYYVLTKRFSTKEEPRRVVAAIYDPNRLKLRLSVLRTILIIFMRKVKAYRQI
;
A
#
# COMPACT_ATOMS: atom_id res chain seq x y z
N MET A 1 11.46 -11.89 11.51
CA MET A 1 11.90 -11.28 10.23
C MET A 1 13.16 -11.95 9.71
N ALA A 2 14.28 -11.88 10.43
CA ALA A 2 15.54 -12.51 10.02
C ALA A 2 15.44 -13.99 9.62
N SER A 3 14.58 -14.76 10.30
CA SER A 3 14.29 -16.17 9.97
C SER A 3 13.63 -16.39 8.60
N LEU A 4 13.21 -15.34 7.90
CA LEU A 4 12.59 -15.43 6.57
C LEU A 4 13.61 -15.47 5.43
N PHE A 5 14.88 -15.12 5.68
CA PHE A 5 15.93 -15.33 4.69
C PHE A 5 16.16 -16.83 4.51
N GLU A 6 16.11 -17.33 3.29
CA GLU A 6 16.12 -18.76 3.01
C GLU A 6 17.44 -19.20 2.37
N ARG A 7 18.21 -18.28 1.78
CA ARG A 7 19.41 -18.65 1.02
C ARG A 7 20.64 -18.75 1.89
N GLU A 8 21.38 -19.82 1.65
CA GLU A 8 22.74 -19.99 2.11
C GLU A 8 23.68 -19.17 1.22
N ARG A 9 24.57 -18.41 1.85
CA ARG A 9 25.56 -17.55 1.18
C ARG A 9 26.87 -17.64 1.95
N GLU A 10 27.97 -17.89 1.23
CA GLU A 10 29.31 -17.89 1.81
C GLU A 10 29.69 -16.49 2.31
N HIS A 11 29.45 -15.47 1.50
CA HIS A 11 29.72 -14.08 1.85
C HIS A 11 28.42 -13.31 1.97
N VAL A 12 28.07 -12.94 3.20
CA VAL A 12 26.86 -12.19 3.49
C VAL A 12 27.17 -10.70 3.56
N ARG A 13 26.45 -9.92 2.76
CA ARG A 13 26.39 -8.45 2.81
C ARG A 13 24.96 -8.02 3.14
N ILE A 14 24.77 -7.40 4.29
CA ILE A 14 23.49 -6.94 4.84
C ILE A 14 23.37 -5.43 4.67
N LEU A 15 22.25 -4.97 4.13
CA LEU A 15 21.84 -3.57 4.16
C LEU A 15 20.65 -3.39 5.11
N ASP A 16 20.80 -2.46 6.05
CA ASP A 16 19.72 -1.90 6.84
C ASP A 16 19.64 -0.39 6.57
N ALA A 17 18.71 0.01 5.71
CA ALA A 17 18.66 1.35 5.13
C ALA A 17 18.07 2.42 6.08
N GLY A 18 17.51 2.01 7.21
CA GLY A 18 16.97 2.89 8.25
C GLY A 18 17.14 2.18 9.58
N ALA A 19 18.39 2.06 10.00
CA ALA A 19 18.82 1.07 10.98
C ALA A 19 18.27 1.32 12.39
N GLY A 20 17.94 2.57 12.74
CA GLY A 20 17.53 2.89 14.10
C GLY A 20 18.63 2.49 15.09
N LEU A 21 18.26 1.68 16.08
CA LEU A 21 19.19 1.11 17.07
C LEU A 21 20.00 -0.10 16.53
N GLY A 22 19.70 -0.58 15.33
CA GLY A 22 20.37 -1.71 14.69
C GLY A 22 19.78 -3.09 15.02
N THR A 23 18.60 -3.14 15.63
CA THR A 23 17.97 -4.39 16.09
C THR A 23 17.75 -5.39 14.96
N LEU A 24 17.42 -4.93 13.75
CA LEU A 24 17.10 -5.83 12.63
C LEU A 24 18.35 -6.52 12.07
N PHE A 25 19.39 -5.76 11.72
CA PHE A 25 20.62 -6.40 11.26
C PHE A 25 21.26 -7.26 12.37
N ALA A 26 21.16 -6.85 13.64
CA ALA A 26 21.67 -7.65 14.75
C ALA A 26 20.97 -9.01 14.85
N ALA A 27 19.63 -9.01 14.79
CA ALA A 27 18.84 -10.26 14.74
C ALA A 27 19.17 -11.09 13.48
N CYS A 28 19.48 -10.44 12.35
CA CYS A 28 19.93 -11.12 11.14
C CYS A 28 21.28 -11.81 11.35
N VAL A 29 22.26 -11.12 11.95
CA VAL A 29 23.57 -11.68 12.30
C VAL A 29 23.39 -12.90 13.21
N GLU A 30 22.65 -12.79 14.32
CA GLU A 30 22.40 -13.92 15.22
C GLU A 30 21.74 -15.10 14.51
N THR A 31 20.76 -14.82 13.64
CA THR A 31 20.06 -15.85 12.87
C THR A 31 21.01 -16.57 11.92
N LEU A 32 21.96 -15.87 11.31
CA LEU A 32 22.96 -16.48 10.42
C LEU A 32 23.96 -17.34 11.21
N LEU A 33 24.35 -16.90 12.41
CA LEU A 33 25.28 -17.64 13.28
C LEU A 33 24.65 -18.91 13.88
N SER A 34 23.33 -18.93 14.07
CA SER A 34 22.62 -20.09 14.61
C SER A 34 22.32 -21.19 13.59
N ARG A 35 22.55 -20.95 12.29
CA ARG A 35 22.35 -21.94 11.22
C ARG A 35 23.42 -23.03 11.24
N ASN A 36 23.04 -24.18 10.67
CA ASN A 36 23.98 -25.27 10.38
C ASN A 36 25.00 -24.83 9.31
N TYR A 37 24.53 -24.21 8.23
CA TYR A 37 25.40 -23.58 7.24
C TYR A 37 25.66 -22.12 7.63
N ARG A 38 26.87 -21.87 8.15
CA ARG A 38 27.30 -20.53 8.57
C ARG A 38 28.06 -19.83 7.44
N PRO A 39 27.90 -18.50 7.29
CA PRO A 39 28.68 -17.75 6.32
C PRO A 39 30.16 -17.73 6.68
N LEU A 40 31.02 -17.62 5.66
CA LEU A 40 32.45 -17.38 5.79
C LEU A 40 32.77 -15.94 6.17
N SER A 41 31.88 -14.99 5.88
CA SER A 41 32.04 -13.59 6.32
C SER A 41 30.71 -12.86 6.36
N ILE A 42 30.60 -11.87 7.25
CA ILE A 42 29.43 -10.98 7.35
C ILE A 42 29.90 -9.53 7.25
N HIS A 43 29.28 -8.77 6.35
CA HIS A 43 29.44 -7.32 6.25
C HIS A 43 28.07 -6.65 6.43
N VAL A 44 27.97 -5.71 7.37
CA VAL A 44 26.76 -4.91 7.61
C VAL A 44 27.00 -3.46 7.19
N VAL A 45 26.10 -2.91 6.38
CA VAL A 45 26.00 -1.48 6.11
C VAL A 45 24.68 -0.97 6.65
N ALA A 46 24.76 -0.03 7.59
CA ALA A 46 23.62 0.57 8.27
C ALA A 46 23.55 2.08 7.95
N TYR A 47 22.40 2.55 7.51
CA TYR A 47 22.12 3.99 7.33
C TYR A 47 21.29 4.52 8.49
N GLU A 48 21.72 5.61 9.09
CA GLU A 48 20.99 6.33 10.15
C GLU A 48 21.44 7.79 10.20
N ASN A 49 20.49 8.73 10.29
CA ASN A 49 20.80 10.17 10.33
C ASN A 49 20.35 10.86 11.62
N ASP A 50 19.65 10.18 12.52
CA ASP A 50 19.33 10.69 13.84
C ASP A 50 20.53 10.54 14.79
N GLN A 51 21.19 11.68 15.04
CA GLN A 51 22.33 11.80 15.93
C GLN A 51 22.08 11.25 17.34
N LYS A 52 20.82 11.26 17.82
CA LYS A 52 20.47 10.84 19.18
C LYS A 52 20.63 9.34 19.39
N ILE A 53 20.54 8.54 18.31
CA ILE A 53 20.56 7.08 18.39
C ILE A 53 21.86 6.46 17.88
N LEU A 54 22.74 7.25 17.25
CA LEU A 54 24.00 6.76 16.69
C LEU A 54 24.90 6.06 17.70
N GLN A 55 24.90 6.52 18.96
CA GLN A 55 25.71 5.87 20.00
C GLN A 55 25.23 4.44 20.27
N TYR A 56 23.92 4.23 20.41
CA TYR A 56 23.34 2.90 20.60
C TYR A 56 23.52 2.01 19.36
N LEU A 57 23.41 2.59 18.16
CA LEU A 57 23.67 1.88 16.91
C LEU A 57 25.13 1.37 16.84
N LYS A 58 26.10 2.19 17.27
CA LYS A 58 27.52 1.78 17.36
C LYS A 58 27.72 0.64 18.35
N GLU A 59 27.05 0.69 19.51
CA GLU A 59 27.10 -0.38 20.51
C GLU A 59 26.55 -1.70 19.94
N THR A 60 25.43 -1.66 19.22
CA THR A 60 24.87 -2.82 18.52
C THR A 60 25.82 -3.38 17.46
N MET A 61 26.52 -2.51 16.71
CA MET A 61 27.52 -2.92 15.71
C MET A 61 28.72 -3.62 16.34
N GLU A 62 29.26 -3.09 17.45
CA GLU A 62 30.36 -3.72 18.19
C GLU A 62 29.93 -5.04 18.83
N TRP A 63 28.68 -5.13 19.29
CA TRP A 63 28.14 -6.40 19.78
C TRP A 63 28.05 -7.46 18.68
N CYS A 64 27.60 -7.09 17.47
CA CYS A 64 27.59 -7.99 16.31
C CYS A 64 28.99 -8.50 15.96
N LYS A 65 29.98 -7.59 16.01
CA LYS A 65 31.39 -7.93 15.81
C LYS A 65 31.89 -8.93 16.85
N LEU A 66 31.58 -8.72 18.12
CA LEU A 66 32.00 -9.60 19.22
C LEU A 66 31.41 -11.01 19.08
N ILE A 67 30.12 -11.15 18.76
CA ILE A 67 29.49 -12.47 18.58
C ILE A 67 30.03 -13.21 17.35
N CYS A 68 30.33 -12.49 16.26
CA CYS A 68 30.94 -13.08 15.07
C CYS A 68 32.39 -13.54 15.36
N GLN A 69 33.17 -12.74 16.08
CA GLN A 69 34.53 -13.12 16.51
C GLN A 69 34.51 -14.39 17.35
N ARG A 70 33.59 -14.52 18.31
CA ARG A 70 33.41 -15.74 19.11
C ARG A 70 33.03 -16.96 18.27
N ALA A 71 32.30 -16.73 17.17
CA ALA A 71 31.93 -17.77 16.22
C ALA A 71 33.01 -18.06 15.16
N GLY A 72 34.15 -17.37 15.19
CA GLY A 72 35.22 -17.52 14.21
C GLY A 72 34.90 -16.94 12.82
N ILE A 73 33.94 -16.01 12.72
CA ILE A 73 33.47 -15.44 11.46
C ILE A 73 33.96 -13.99 11.34
N PRO A 74 34.71 -13.65 10.28
CA PRO A 74 35.06 -12.27 9.94
C PRO A 74 33.83 -11.38 9.83
N PHE A 75 33.85 -10.26 10.57
CA PHE A 75 32.79 -9.27 10.59
C PHE A 75 33.32 -7.88 10.24
N GLN A 76 32.63 -7.20 9.33
CA GLN A 76 32.82 -5.78 9.04
C GLN A 76 31.49 -5.05 9.27
N GLY A 77 31.55 -3.91 9.94
CA GLY A 77 30.40 -3.05 10.18
C GLY A 77 30.68 -1.63 9.68
N GLU A 78 29.75 -1.06 8.92
CA GLU A 78 29.80 0.31 8.42
C GLU A 78 28.51 1.05 8.80
N ILE A 79 28.64 2.19 9.48
CA ILE A 79 27.53 3.09 9.79
C ILE A 79 27.68 4.34 8.92
N ARG A 80 26.70 4.58 8.05
CA ARG A 80 26.63 5.75 7.17
C ARG A 80 25.68 6.78 7.75
N VAL A 81 26.26 7.88 8.24
CA VAL A 81 25.53 8.96 8.93
C VAL A 81 25.01 9.99 7.92
N GLU A 82 24.06 9.58 7.09
CA GLU A 82 23.51 10.39 6.00
C GLU A 82 22.08 9.97 5.63
N ASP A 83 21.38 10.80 4.86
CA ASP A 83 20.06 10.46 4.33
C ASP A 83 20.18 9.38 3.24
N PHE A 84 19.59 8.21 3.48
CA PHE A 84 19.67 7.06 2.58
C PHE A 84 19.18 7.38 1.15
N ILE A 85 18.09 8.14 1.01
CA ILE A 85 17.52 8.45 -0.31
C ILE A 85 18.49 9.32 -1.09
N ALA A 86 18.99 10.39 -0.47
CA ALA A 86 19.95 11.30 -1.08
C ALA A 86 21.25 10.57 -1.45
N ALA A 87 21.80 9.76 -0.54
CA ALA A 87 23.03 9.01 -0.75
C ALA A 87 22.92 8.06 -1.95
N VAL A 88 21.85 7.26 -2.01
CA VAL A 88 21.67 6.27 -3.10
C VAL A 88 21.39 6.93 -4.44
N ILE A 89 20.64 8.04 -4.46
CA ILE A 89 20.38 8.78 -5.71
C ILE A 89 21.65 9.45 -6.22
N ALA A 90 22.42 10.10 -5.34
CA ALA A 90 23.70 10.71 -5.72
C ALA A 90 24.70 9.68 -6.27
N GLN A 91 24.82 8.51 -5.64
CA GLN A 91 25.62 7.39 -6.15
C GLN A 91 25.14 6.88 -7.51
N ALA A 92 23.83 6.96 -7.77
CA ALA A 92 23.27 6.58 -9.06
C ALA A 92 23.49 7.64 -10.15
N GLU A 93 23.71 8.91 -9.81
CA GLU A 93 23.91 10.01 -10.76
C GLU A 93 25.39 10.28 -11.09
N GLY A 94 26.33 10.03 -10.16
CA GLY A 94 27.79 10.20 -10.31
C GLY A 94 28.49 9.26 -11.31
N ARG A 95 27.76 8.79 -12.33
CA ARG A 95 28.03 7.66 -13.24
C ARG A 95 29.21 7.80 -14.22
N LEU A 96 30.06 8.83 -14.14
CA LEU A 96 31.17 8.93 -15.09
C LEU A 96 32.45 8.17 -14.66
N PHE A 97 32.67 7.88 -13.36
CA PHE A 97 33.95 7.27 -12.93
C PHE A 97 33.89 6.21 -11.81
N ALA A 98 32.72 5.84 -11.27
CA ALA A 98 32.65 4.87 -10.16
C ALA A 98 32.64 3.40 -10.65
N VAL A 99 33.82 2.78 -10.61
CA VAL A 99 34.07 1.35 -10.80
C VAL A 99 33.57 0.62 -9.54
N HIS A 100 32.57 -0.27 -9.71
CA HIS A 100 31.84 -1.07 -8.70
C HIS A 100 30.70 -0.36 -7.94
N ARG A 101 29.47 -0.59 -8.41
CA ARG A 101 28.27 -0.27 -7.63
C ARG A 101 28.14 -1.30 -6.50
N GLU A 102 28.14 -0.82 -5.27
CA GLU A 102 27.91 -1.68 -4.11
C GLU A 102 26.64 -2.53 -4.26
N ARG A 103 26.74 -3.81 -3.86
CA ARG A 103 25.63 -4.76 -3.89
C ARG A 103 25.50 -5.47 -2.55
N PHE A 104 24.27 -5.87 -2.26
CA PHE A 104 23.91 -6.59 -1.04
C PHE A 104 23.27 -7.93 -1.37
N THR A 105 23.54 -8.89 -0.50
CA THR A 105 22.92 -10.22 -0.54
C THR A 105 21.62 -10.25 0.26
N HIS A 106 21.54 -9.44 1.31
CA HIS A 106 20.44 -9.40 2.27
C HIS A 106 20.05 -7.95 2.51
N VAL A 107 18.76 -7.65 2.44
CA VAL A 107 18.17 -6.36 2.83
C VAL A 107 17.14 -6.65 3.90
N ILE A 108 17.30 -6.08 5.10
CA ILE A 108 16.32 -6.18 6.19
C ILE A 108 15.86 -4.78 6.59
N LEU A 109 14.54 -4.53 6.58
CA LEU A 109 14.02 -3.16 6.69
C LEU A 109 12.79 -3.04 7.61
N ASN A 110 12.83 -2.08 8.52
CA ASN A 110 11.66 -1.42 9.10
C ASN A 110 11.75 0.08 8.78
N PRO A 111 11.42 0.49 7.55
CA PRO A 111 11.67 1.85 7.08
C PRO A 111 10.69 2.86 7.71
N PRO A 112 10.97 4.17 7.66
CA PRO A 112 10.10 5.18 8.27
C PRO A 112 8.73 5.30 7.59
N TYR A 113 7.65 5.32 8.38
CA TYR A 113 6.27 5.39 7.89
C TYR A 113 5.76 6.83 7.79
N LYS A 114 6.30 7.59 6.83
CA LYS A 114 5.98 9.02 6.66
C LYS A 114 5.59 9.36 5.24
N LYS A 115 4.49 10.10 5.08
CA LYS A 115 4.10 10.66 3.77
C LYS A 115 5.16 11.66 3.32
N ILE A 116 5.54 11.59 2.05
CA ILE A 116 6.46 12.54 1.43
C ILE A 116 5.68 13.84 1.17
N VAL A 117 6.18 14.94 1.72
CA VAL A 117 5.62 16.28 1.51
C VAL A 117 5.93 16.74 0.09
N GLY A 118 4.98 17.39 -0.59
CA GLY A 118 5.08 17.70 -2.02
C GLY A 118 6.25 18.59 -2.43
N GLU A 119 6.68 19.50 -1.56
CA GLU A 119 7.76 20.46 -1.85
C GLU A 119 9.10 20.10 -1.19
N SER A 120 9.24 18.89 -0.63
CA SER A 120 10.49 18.52 0.05
C SER A 120 11.61 18.18 -0.93
N THR A 121 12.87 18.37 -0.51
CA THR A 121 14.07 17.92 -1.24
C THR A 121 13.98 16.44 -1.60
N THR A 122 13.50 15.60 -0.67
CA THR A 122 13.27 14.17 -0.92
C THR A 122 12.33 13.92 -2.10
N ARG A 123 11.26 14.72 -2.23
CA ARG A 123 10.32 14.60 -3.35
C ARG A 123 10.99 14.95 -4.67
N GLN A 124 11.73 16.05 -4.71
CA GLN A 124 12.46 16.49 -5.90
C GLN A 124 13.48 15.44 -6.36
N LEU A 125 14.27 14.88 -5.43
CA LEU A 125 15.24 13.82 -5.72
C LEU A 125 14.56 12.57 -6.30
N LEU A 126 13.51 12.10 -5.65
CA LEU A 126 12.78 10.90 -6.10
C LEU A 126 12.13 11.13 -7.46
N ASP A 127 11.51 12.28 -7.70
CA ASP A 127 10.87 12.59 -8.98
C ASP A 127 11.92 12.69 -10.10
N ALA A 128 13.05 13.36 -9.86
CA ALA A 128 14.17 13.44 -10.81
C ALA A 128 14.76 12.05 -11.15
N ALA A 129 14.86 11.17 -10.15
CA ALA A 129 15.33 9.80 -10.33
C ALA A 129 14.25 8.82 -10.84
N GLY A 130 13.03 9.30 -11.12
CA GLY A 130 11.94 8.51 -11.68
C GLY A 130 11.23 7.59 -10.67
N PHE A 131 11.29 7.90 -9.38
CA PHE A 131 10.59 7.21 -8.30
C PHE A 131 9.32 7.97 -7.91
N GLY A 132 8.20 7.70 -8.60
CA GLY A 132 6.91 8.30 -8.26
C GLY A 132 6.24 7.62 -7.06
N VAL A 133 6.72 7.88 -5.85
CA VAL A 133 6.21 7.31 -4.59
C VAL A 133 5.70 8.40 -3.64
N SER A 134 4.67 8.08 -2.85
CA SER A 134 4.00 9.02 -1.95
C SER A 134 4.42 8.88 -0.48
N ASN A 135 5.14 7.81 -0.13
CA ASN A 135 5.54 7.49 1.24
C ASN A 135 7.01 7.03 1.28
N LEU A 136 7.74 7.41 2.33
CA LEU A 136 9.15 7.07 2.52
C LEU A 136 9.40 5.56 2.52
N TYR A 137 8.55 4.75 3.16
CA TYR A 137 8.79 3.30 3.19
C TYR A 137 8.89 2.69 1.78
N ALA A 138 8.08 3.18 0.84
CA ALA A 138 8.09 2.69 -0.53
C ALA A 138 9.36 3.12 -1.27
N ALA A 139 9.86 4.33 -0.99
CA ALA A 139 11.16 4.79 -1.52
C ALA A 139 12.30 3.91 -0.98
N PHE A 140 12.34 3.67 0.33
CA PHE A 140 13.36 2.85 0.97
C PHE A 140 13.38 1.44 0.39
N VAL A 141 12.23 0.76 0.36
CA VAL A 141 12.13 -0.61 -0.19
C VAL A 141 12.55 -0.65 -1.66
N TRP A 142 12.12 0.31 -2.49
CA TRP A 142 12.46 0.30 -3.91
C TRP A 142 13.95 0.56 -4.15
N LEU A 143 14.55 1.52 -3.44
CA LEU A 143 15.98 1.81 -3.53
C LEU A 143 16.82 0.63 -3.02
N SER A 144 16.48 0.04 -1.88
CA SER A 144 17.18 -1.13 -1.35
C SER A 144 17.06 -2.34 -2.28
N ALA A 145 15.88 -2.57 -2.89
CA ALA A 145 15.72 -3.61 -3.91
C ALA A 145 16.67 -3.40 -5.11
N LYS A 146 16.91 -2.14 -5.52
CA LYS A 146 17.89 -1.81 -6.57
C LYS A 146 19.35 -2.05 -6.17
N LEU A 147 19.66 -2.07 -4.87
CA LEU A 147 20.99 -2.35 -4.35
C LEU A 147 21.26 -3.85 -4.12
N LEU A 148 20.25 -4.72 -4.20
CA LEU A 148 20.46 -6.17 -4.15
C LEU A 148 21.22 -6.68 -5.38
N GLU A 149 21.98 -7.75 -5.21
CA GLU A 149 22.44 -8.56 -6.35
C GLU A 149 21.34 -9.49 -6.86
N THR A 150 21.52 -10.11 -8.03
CA THR A 150 20.62 -11.16 -8.49
C THR A 150 20.64 -12.33 -7.51
N GLY A 151 19.46 -12.81 -7.12
CA GLY A 151 19.28 -13.83 -6.08
C GLY A 151 19.46 -13.29 -4.66
N GLY A 152 19.68 -11.99 -4.47
CA GLY A 152 19.66 -11.36 -3.15
C GLY A 152 18.24 -11.27 -2.59
N GLU A 153 18.12 -11.30 -1.27
CA GLU A 153 16.84 -11.40 -0.55
C GLU A 153 16.50 -10.08 0.16
N LEU A 154 15.22 -9.70 0.11
CA LEU A 154 14.66 -8.56 0.82
C LEU A 154 13.61 -9.06 1.81
N VAL A 155 13.77 -8.72 3.08
CA VAL A 155 12.75 -8.90 4.12
C VAL A 155 12.40 -7.53 4.69
N ALA A 156 11.14 -7.13 4.58
CA ALA A 156 10.70 -5.83 5.08
C ALA A 156 9.39 -5.93 5.85
N ILE A 157 9.21 -5.02 6.79
CA ILE A 157 7.93 -4.75 7.45
C ILE A 157 7.44 -3.36 7.04
N THR A 158 6.27 -3.28 6.42
CA THR A 158 5.68 -2.01 5.98
C THR A 158 4.17 -2.00 6.13
N PRO A 159 3.50 -0.84 6.09
CA PRO A 159 2.05 -0.77 6.06
C PRO A 159 1.48 -1.52 4.86
N ARG A 160 0.41 -2.28 5.06
CA ARG A 160 -0.35 -3.02 4.02
C ARG A 160 -0.81 -2.14 2.86
N SER A 161 -0.92 -0.82 3.07
CA SER A 161 -1.44 0.12 2.09
C SER A 161 -0.76 0.03 0.71
N PHE A 162 0.50 -0.41 0.61
CA PHE A 162 1.14 -0.57 -0.70
C PHE A 162 0.51 -1.68 -1.55
N CYS A 163 -0.12 -2.68 -0.94
CA CYS A 163 -0.75 -3.81 -1.63
C CYS A 163 -1.91 -3.36 -2.54
N ASN A 164 -2.44 -2.14 -2.35
CA ASN A 164 -3.53 -1.60 -3.15
C ASN A 164 -3.46 -0.09 -3.37
N GLY A 165 -4.49 0.45 -4.02
CA GLY A 165 -4.62 1.88 -4.32
C GLY A 165 -3.73 2.39 -5.45
N PRO A 166 -4.12 3.53 -6.05
CA PRO A 166 -3.42 4.12 -7.21
C PRO A 166 -2.07 4.73 -6.84
N TYR A 167 -1.92 5.28 -5.62
CA TYR A 167 -0.67 5.92 -5.18
C TYR A 167 0.54 4.98 -5.13
N PHE A 168 0.30 3.68 -4.91
CA PHE A 168 1.37 2.67 -4.85
C PHE A 168 1.47 1.83 -6.13
N ARG A 169 0.63 2.10 -7.15
CA ARG A 169 0.61 1.32 -8.39
C ARG A 169 1.98 1.26 -9.08
N ARG A 170 2.62 2.42 -9.28
CA ARG A 170 3.95 2.50 -9.90
C ARG A 170 4.99 1.73 -9.09
N PHE A 171 4.98 1.89 -7.77
CA PHE A 171 5.86 1.17 -6.86
C PHE A 171 5.66 -0.35 -6.97
N ARG A 172 4.42 -0.85 -6.88
CA ARG A 172 4.11 -2.29 -7.00
C ARG A 172 4.60 -2.88 -8.31
N ILE A 173 4.28 -2.26 -9.44
CA ILE A 173 4.70 -2.76 -10.76
C ILE A 173 6.23 -2.84 -10.83
N ASN A 174 6.94 -1.81 -10.41
CA ASN A 174 8.40 -1.80 -10.47
C ASN A 174 9.04 -2.79 -9.49
N LEU A 175 8.50 -2.91 -8.28
CA LEU A 175 8.97 -3.87 -7.29
C LEU A 175 8.76 -5.30 -7.78
N LEU A 176 7.54 -5.65 -8.24
CA LEU A 176 7.18 -6.99 -8.70
C LEU A 176 7.81 -7.39 -10.05
N ASN A 177 8.30 -6.44 -10.84
CA ASN A 177 9.12 -6.71 -12.02
C ASN A 177 10.58 -7.02 -11.67
N MET A 178 11.08 -6.50 -10.55
CA MET A 178 12.46 -6.69 -10.10
C MET A 178 12.61 -7.85 -9.12
N MET A 179 11.55 -8.10 -8.33
CA MET A 179 11.55 -8.98 -7.17
C MET A 179 10.41 -9.98 -7.28
N SER A 180 10.70 -11.23 -6.97
CA SER A 180 9.72 -12.29 -6.80
C SER A 180 9.23 -12.31 -5.36
N LEU A 181 7.91 -12.39 -5.11
CA LEU A 181 7.33 -12.49 -3.77
C LEU A 181 7.24 -13.96 -3.35
N HIS A 182 7.86 -14.33 -2.24
CA HIS A 182 7.88 -15.72 -1.74
C HIS A 182 7.07 -15.90 -0.46
N ARG A 183 7.01 -14.85 0.37
CA ARG A 183 6.29 -14.89 1.64
C ARG A 183 5.65 -13.56 1.96
N ILE A 184 4.45 -13.60 2.50
CA ILE A 184 3.79 -12.44 3.11
C ILE A 184 3.07 -12.87 4.39
N HIS A 185 3.25 -12.08 5.44
CA HIS A 185 2.69 -12.29 6.76
C HIS A 185 1.82 -11.08 7.15
N VAL A 186 0.64 -11.36 7.70
CA VAL A 186 -0.40 -10.38 8.01
C VAL A 186 -0.80 -10.48 9.47
N PHE A 187 -0.88 -9.34 10.16
CA PHE A 187 -1.36 -9.31 11.54
C PHE A 187 -2.89 -9.20 11.57
N GLY A 188 -3.56 -10.15 12.25
CA GLY A 188 -5.02 -10.26 12.27
C GLY A 188 -5.74 -9.20 13.11
N SER A 189 -5.11 -8.71 14.19
CA SER A 189 -5.72 -7.76 15.13
C SER A 189 -4.94 -6.46 15.26
N ARG A 190 -5.69 -5.36 15.21
CA ARG A 190 -5.23 -3.95 15.19
C ARG A 190 -4.67 -3.44 16.52
N ASN A 191 -4.88 -4.16 17.62
CA ASN A 191 -4.72 -3.60 18.97
C ASN A 191 -3.53 -4.17 19.77
N LYS A 192 -2.63 -4.97 19.16
CA LYS A 192 -1.59 -5.68 19.93
C LYS A 192 -0.16 -5.60 19.39
N ALA A 193 0.07 -5.47 18.09
CA ALA A 193 1.42 -5.56 17.55
C ALA A 193 2.26 -4.27 17.72
N PHE A 194 1.64 -3.10 17.80
CA PHE A 194 2.30 -1.79 17.89
C PHE A 194 1.45 -0.83 18.75
N ARG A 195 1.36 -1.09 20.07
CA ARG A 195 0.49 -0.29 20.96
C ARG A 195 1.00 1.12 21.27
N ASP A 196 2.30 1.36 21.08
CA ASP A 196 2.93 2.64 21.47
C ASP A 196 2.85 3.70 20.36
N ASP A 197 2.46 3.31 19.14
CA ASP A 197 2.13 4.24 18.06
C ASP A 197 0.60 4.32 17.97
N ASP A 198 0.03 5.51 18.23
CA ASP A 198 -1.41 5.84 18.15
C ASP A 198 -2.00 5.71 16.72
N VAL A 199 -1.33 4.96 15.83
CA VAL A 199 -1.67 4.78 14.44
C VAL A 199 -2.03 3.32 14.19
N LEU A 200 -3.32 3.08 13.97
CA LEU A 200 -3.88 1.80 13.49
C LEU A 200 -3.29 1.42 12.13
N GLN A 201 -2.10 0.84 12.10
CA GLN A 201 -1.46 0.40 10.86
C GLN A 201 -1.52 -1.12 10.76
N GLU A 202 -2.27 -1.62 9.77
CA GLU A 202 -2.22 -3.02 9.35
C GLU A 202 -0.87 -3.23 8.64
N ASN A 203 0.19 -3.56 9.37
CA ASN A 203 1.50 -3.86 8.79
C ASN A 203 1.54 -5.26 8.18
N VAL A 204 2.45 -5.47 7.23
CA VAL A 204 2.78 -6.78 6.66
C VAL A 204 4.28 -6.98 6.68
N ILE A 205 4.70 -8.21 6.96
CA ILE A 205 6.10 -8.65 6.76
C ILE A 205 6.14 -9.43 5.46
N TYR A 206 7.11 -9.20 4.60
CA TYR A 206 7.24 -9.94 3.35
C TYR A 206 8.69 -10.25 3.02
N HIS A 207 8.88 -11.36 2.31
CA HIS A 207 10.15 -11.85 1.81
C HIS A 207 10.09 -11.90 0.28
N MET A 208 11.07 -11.29 -0.37
CA MET A 208 11.20 -11.25 -1.82
C MET A 208 12.63 -11.53 -2.28
N ILE A 209 12.78 -12.12 -3.46
CA ILE A 209 14.08 -12.46 -4.03
C ILE A 209 14.27 -11.75 -5.38
N ARG A 210 15.44 -11.14 -5.59
CA ARG A 210 15.73 -10.35 -6.77
C ARG A 210 16.03 -11.20 -8.00
N GLY A 211 15.42 -10.86 -9.14
CA GLY A 211 15.76 -11.43 -10.45
C GLY A 211 15.41 -12.91 -10.60
N GLU A 212 14.57 -13.44 -9.72
CA GLU A 212 14.11 -14.82 -9.79
C GLU A 212 12.80 -14.96 -10.56
N ARG A 213 12.57 -16.17 -11.06
CA ARG A 213 11.26 -16.55 -11.56
C ARG A 213 10.27 -16.52 -10.39
N LYS A 214 9.08 -15.96 -10.64
CA LYS A 214 7.95 -16.03 -9.72
C LYS A 214 7.64 -17.49 -9.38
N PRO A 215 7.54 -17.87 -8.09
CA PRO A 215 7.24 -19.25 -7.73
C PRO A 215 5.82 -19.59 -8.14
N GLU A 216 5.52 -20.88 -8.33
CA GLU A 216 4.14 -21.32 -8.59
C GLU A 216 3.21 -21.05 -7.41
N ARG A 217 3.77 -21.11 -6.20
CA ARG A 217 3.06 -20.87 -4.94
C ARG A 217 3.91 -20.03 -4.01
N LEU A 218 3.27 -19.19 -3.21
CA LEU A 218 3.91 -18.41 -2.16
C LEU A 218 3.25 -18.70 -0.81
N ILE A 219 3.97 -18.44 0.28
CA ILE A 219 3.43 -18.67 1.62
C ILE A 219 2.76 -17.40 2.14
N VAL A 220 1.45 -17.49 2.39
CA VAL A 220 0.69 -16.47 3.11
C VAL A 220 0.54 -16.94 4.55
N SER A 221 0.84 -16.06 5.50
CA SER A 221 0.68 -16.37 6.92
C SER A 221 0.01 -15.26 7.70
N SER A 222 -0.58 -15.60 8.84
CA SER A 222 -1.21 -14.62 9.73
C SER A 222 -1.14 -15.02 11.20
N SER A 223 -1.00 -14.04 12.09
CA SER A 223 -1.03 -14.22 13.55
C SER A 223 -1.90 -13.17 14.24
N GLU A 224 -2.35 -13.50 15.45
CA GLU A 224 -2.98 -12.56 16.36
C GLU A 224 -1.91 -11.75 17.11
N GLY A 225 -1.55 -10.58 16.59
CA GLY A 225 -0.46 -9.79 17.14
C GLY A 225 0.90 -10.48 16.95
N THR A 226 1.77 -10.39 17.96
CA THR A 226 3.15 -10.90 17.91
C THR A 226 3.31 -12.37 18.33
N ASP A 227 2.20 -13.10 18.54
CA ASP A 227 2.21 -14.54 18.83
C ASP A 227 2.44 -15.34 17.53
N PHE A 228 3.70 -15.39 17.08
CA PHE A 228 4.11 -16.07 15.86
C PHE A 228 4.02 -17.61 15.98
N ASP A 229 4.07 -18.16 17.20
CA ASP A 229 3.97 -19.60 17.44
C ASP A 229 2.58 -20.14 17.10
N LYS A 230 1.55 -19.30 17.24
CA LYS A 230 0.19 -19.61 16.79
C LYS A 230 -0.13 -19.09 15.40
N SER A 231 0.89 -18.72 14.62
CA SER A 231 0.67 -18.27 13.25
C SER A 231 0.10 -19.38 12.38
N ARG A 232 -0.89 -19.03 11.58
CA ARG A 232 -1.41 -19.91 10.53
C ARG A 232 -0.63 -19.60 9.27
N SER A 233 -0.14 -20.62 8.58
CA SER A 233 0.51 -20.47 7.29
C SER A 233 -0.15 -21.37 6.25
N ARG A 234 -0.16 -20.91 5.01
CA ARG A 234 -0.69 -21.65 3.87
C ARG A 234 0.15 -21.38 2.64
N SER A 235 0.32 -22.40 1.81
CA SER A 235 0.85 -22.25 0.47
C SER A 235 -0.29 -21.90 -0.46
N VAL A 236 -0.21 -20.80 -1.18
CA VAL A 236 -1.27 -20.26 -2.06
C VAL A 236 -0.71 -20.09 -3.48
N PRO A 237 -1.47 -20.40 -4.55
CA PRO A 237 -1.03 -20.10 -5.92
C PRO A 237 -0.61 -18.65 -6.06
N TYR A 238 0.51 -18.39 -6.74
CA TYR A 238 1.02 -17.03 -6.90
C TYR A 238 -0.02 -16.12 -7.57
N ASP A 239 -0.73 -16.63 -8.57
CA ASP A 239 -1.75 -15.89 -9.31
C ASP A 239 -2.99 -15.53 -8.48
N HIS A 240 -3.28 -16.24 -7.38
CA HIS A 240 -4.33 -15.82 -6.44
C HIS A 240 -3.91 -14.60 -5.61
N VAL A 241 -2.61 -14.39 -5.42
CA VAL A 241 -2.07 -13.27 -4.64
C VAL A 241 -1.75 -12.09 -5.55
N ILE A 242 -1.20 -12.32 -6.74
CA ILE A 242 -0.90 -11.31 -7.74
C ILE A 242 -1.47 -11.81 -9.08
N LEU A 243 -2.64 -11.31 -9.43
CA LEU A 243 -3.37 -11.75 -10.62
C LEU A 243 -2.57 -11.49 -11.90
N SER A 244 -2.39 -12.54 -12.70
CA SER A 244 -1.79 -12.43 -14.02
C SER A 244 -2.62 -11.52 -14.92
N GLY A 245 -1.96 -10.54 -15.54
CA GLY A 245 -2.62 -9.54 -16.40
C GLY A 245 -3.32 -8.40 -15.67
N ASP A 246 -3.28 -8.36 -14.32
CA ASP A 246 -3.76 -7.19 -13.58
C ASP A 246 -2.87 -5.97 -13.84
N ARG A 247 -3.49 -4.95 -14.44
CA ARG A 247 -2.86 -3.69 -14.83
C ARG A 247 -2.38 -2.91 -13.62
N ASP A 248 -2.99 -3.11 -12.45
CA ASP A 248 -2.70 -2.38 -11.22
C ASP A 248 -1.81 -3.17 -10.26
N ALA A 249 -1.52 -4.43 -10.61
CA ALA A 249 -0.69 -5.37 -9.86
C ALA A 249 -1.06 -5.40 -8.37
N PHE A 250 -2.34 -5.55 -8.06
CA PHE A 250 -2.81 -5.70 -6.68
C PHE A 250 -2.18 -6.92 -6.01
N ILE A 251 -1.94 -6.80 -4.70
CA ILE A 251 -1.48 -7.91 -3.86
C ILE A 251 -2.64 -8.29 -2.94
N HIS A 252 -3.28 -9.40 -3.26
CA HIS A 252 -4.43 -9.95 -2.55
C HIS A 252 -3.95 -10.78 -1.35
N LEU A 253 -4.41 -10.43 -0.15
CA LEU A 253 -4.08 -11.18 1.07
C LEU A 253 -5.11 -12.29 1.27
N VAL A 254 -4.82 -13.47 0.70
CA VAL A 254 -5.66 -14.66 0.75
C VAL A 254 -5.37 -15.44 2.04
N LEU A 255 -6.19 -15.24 3.07
CA LEU A 255 -5.91 -15.73 4.44
C LEU A 255 -6.63 -17.03 4.78
N ASN A 256 -7.72 -17.35 4.08
CA ASN A 256 -8.58 -18.50 4.36
C ASN A 256 -9.19 -19.08 3.07
N ASP A 257 -9.77 -20.29 3.15
CA ASP A 257 -10.27 -21.01 1.97
C ASP A 257 -11.49 -20.32 1.31
N THR A 258 -12.17 -19.45 2.05
CA THR A 258 -13.24 -18.60 1.48
C THR A 258 -12.64 -17.52 0.58
N ASP A 259 -11.47 -17.00 0.92
CA ASP A 259 -10.74 -16.04 0.09
C ASP A 259 -10.28 -16.71 -1.21
N ASP A 260 -9.78 -17.96 -1.14
CA ASP A 260 -9.39 -18.74 -2.33
C ASP A 260 -10.57 -18.91 -3.31
N ARG A 261 -11.72 -19.40 -2.82
CA ARG A 261 -12.94 -19.54 -3.62
C ARG A 261 -13.45 -18.20 -4.17
N LEU A 262 -13.19 -17.09 -3.47
CA LEU A 262 -13.54 -15.77 -3.96
C LEU A 262 -12.64 -15.34 -5.11
N MET A 263 -11.33 -15.60 -5.03
CA MET A 263 -10.39 -15.30 -6.11
C MET A 263 -10.73 -16.10 -7.38
N GLU A 264 -11.02 -17.39 -7.26
CA GLU A 264 -11.47 -18.24 -8.39
C GLU A 264 -12.74 -17.67 -9.06
N LYS A 265 -13.71 -17.23 -8.25
CA LYS A 265 -14.92 -16.58 -8.78
C LYS A 265 -14.61 -15.24 -9.44
N MET A 266 -13.61 -14.51 -8.94
CA MET A 266 -13.26 -13.20 -9.46
C MET A 266 -12.63 -13.27 -10.85
N GLU A 267 -11.92 -14.36 -11.16
CA GLU A 267 -11.38 -14.62 -12.51
C GLU A 267 -12.48 -14.69 -13.59
N ALA A 268 -13.70 -15.08 -13.24
CA ALA A 268 -14.82 -15.12 -14.18
C ALA A 268 -15.31 -13.71 -14.62
N PHE A 269 -14.97 -12.66 -13.87
CA PHE A 269 -15.43 -11.29 -14.16
C PHE A 269 -14.43 -10.53 -15.04
N ALA A 270 -14.28 -10.96 -16.30
CA ALA A 270 -13.34 -10.36 -17.25
C ALA A 270 -13.82 -9.06 -17.93
N THR A 271 -15.13 -8.75 -17.84
CA THR A 271 -15.70 -7.60 -18.57
C THR A 271 -15.49 -6.29 -17.80
N SER A 272 -14.68 -5.40 -18.37
CA SER A 272 -14.49 -4.06 -17.79
C SER A 272 -15.75 -3.19 -17.89
N LEU A 273 -15.88 -2.22 -16.99
CA LEU A 273 -16.97 -1.23 -17.02
C LEU A 273 -17.04 -0.47 -18.35
N VAL A 274 -15.89 -0.21 -18.98
CA VAL A 274 -15.82 0.43 -20.30
C VAL A 274 -16.53 -0.41 -21.37
N ILE A 275 -16.33 -1.74 -21.34
CA ILE A 275 -17.00 -2.68 -22.28
C ILE A 275 -18.50 -2.73 -22.00
N LEU A 276 -18.91 -2.67 -20.73
CA LEU A 276 -20.31 -2.58 -20.33
C LEU A 276 -20.95 -1.23 -20.71
N GLY A 277 -20.17 -0.27 -21.21
CA GLY A 277 -20.65 1.09 -21.48
C GLY A 277 -21.04 1.82 -20.21
N VAL A 278 -20.36 1.56 -19.09
CA VAL A 278 -20.56 2.20 -17.79
C VAL A 278 -19.38 3.11 -17.48
N ASP A 279 -19.67 4.39 -17.28
CA ASP A 279 -18.73 5.37 -16.75
C ASP A 279 -18.87 5.46 -15.22
N VAL A 280 -17.78 5.81 -14.55
CA VAL A 280 -17.70 5.93 -13.09
C VAL A 280 -17.27 7.35 -12.72
N SER A 281 -17.98 7.96 -11.78
CA SER A 281 -17.62 9.26 -11.19
C SER A 281 -17.67 9.17 -9.67
N THR A 282 -16.83 9.95 -9.00
CA THR A 282 -17.12 10.32 -7.60
C THR A 282 -18.13 11.45 -7.62
N GLY A 283 -19.00 11.58 -6.61
CA GLY A 283 -19.88 12.74 -6.58
C GLY A 283 -19.11 14.05 -6.47
N ARG A 284 -19.75 15.14 -6.90
CA ARG A 284 -19.09 16.43 -7.16
C ARG A 284 -19.16 17.37 -5.96
N VAL A 285 -20.08 17.13 -5.02
CA VAL A 285 -20.29 18.02 -3.87
C VAL A 285 -19.44 17.63 -2.66
N VAL A 286 -18.66 18.60 -2.20
CA VAL A 286 -17.92 18.59 -0.95
C VAL A 286 -18.56 19.60 0.01
N ASP A 287 -19.26 19.11 1.05
CA ASP A 287 -20.15 19.91 1.90
C ASP A 287 -19.54 21.22 2.40
N PHE A 288 -18.31 21.18 2.94
CA PHE A 288 -17.68 22.37 3.50
C PHE A 288 -17.33 23.44 2.46
N ARG A 289 -17.21 23.06 1.18
CA ARG A 289 -16.94 23.99 0.08
C ARG A 289 -18.22 24.60 -0.52
N ALA A 290 -19.38 24.04 -0.20
CA ALA A 290 -20.66 24.41 -0.80
C ALA A 290 -21.71 24.82 0.25
N GLN A 291 -21.30 25.10 1.50
CA GLN A 291 -22.21 25.28 2.63
C GLN A 291 -23.32 26.30 2.38
N GLU A 292 -22.99 27.43 1.76
CA GLU A 292 -23.95 28.51 1.44
C GLU A 292 -25.07 28.07 0.48
N TYR A 293 -24.82 27.03 -0.33
CA TYR A 293 -25.78 26.49 -1.29
C TYR A 293 -26.57 25.30 -0.73
N LEU A 294 -26.20 24.75 0.43
CA LEU A 294 -26.89 23.58 0.99
C LEU A 294 -28.25 23.97 1.60
N ARG A 295 -29.24 23.09 1.44
CA ARG A 295 -30.60 23.25 1.98
C ARG A 295 -31.03 21.98 2.71
N TYR A 296 -31.57 22.15 3.92
CA TYR A 296 -32.06 21.01 4.71
C TYR A 296 -33.37 20.44 4.18
N LEU A 297 -34.20 21.28 3.56
CA LEU A 297 -35.43 20.86 2.90
C LEU A 297 -35.35 21.20 1.41
N PRO A 298 -36.04 20.42 0.55
CA PRO A 298 -36.21 20.79 -0.85
C PRO A 298 -37.05 22.07 -0.97
N GLU A 299 -36.62 22.98 -1.83
CA GLU A 299 -37.34 24.21 -2.18
C GLU A 299 -37.22 24.50 -3.69
N GLU A 300 -37.98 25.47 -4.18
CA GLU A 300 -37.91 25.89 -5.58
C GLU A 300 -36.48 26.38 -5.92
N GLY A 301 -35.99 26.03 -7.13
CA GLY A 301 -34.63 26.37 -7.54
C GLY A 301 -33.53 25.50 -6.91
N THR A 302 -33.89 24.39 -6.24
CA THR A 302 -32.90 23.42 -5.73
C THR A 302 -32.87 22.11 -6.50
N SER A 303 -31.75 21.40 -6.36
CA SER A 303 -31.58 20.04 -6.87
C SER A 303 -31.30 19.07 -5.70
N PRO A 304 -31.74 17.79 -5.80
CA PRO A 304 -31.56 16.80 -4.75
C PRO A 304 -30.09 16.56 -4.45
N LEU A 305 -29.73 16.49 -3.18
CA LEU A 305 -28.38 16.14 -2.72
C LEU A 305 -28.42 14.77 -2.01
N ILE A 306 -27.78 13.77 -2.62
CA ILE A 306 -27.89 12.38 -2.14
C ILE A 306 -26.72 11.97 -1.24
N TYR A 307 -27.07 11.35 -0.11
CA TYR A 307 -26.15 10.82 0.91
C TYR A 307 -26.37 9.31 1.10
N PRO A 308 -25.40 8.59 1.69
CA PRO A 308 -25.57 7.20 2.10
C PRO A 308 -26.79 6.92 2.99
N CYS A 309 -27.25 7.91 3.79
CA CYS A 309 -28.45 7.77 4.61
C CYS A 309 -29.74 7.70 3.79
N HIS A 310 -29.71 8.06 2.50
CA HIS A 310 -30.85 7.94 1.58
C HIS A 310 -30.96 6.54 0.97
N PHE A 311 -30.03 5.63 1.27
CA PHE A 311 -30.05 4.28 0.71
C PHE A 311 -30.99 3.41 1.53
N VAL A 312 -32.16 3.12 0.98
CA VAL A 312 -33.20 2.31 1.63
C VAL A 312 -33.61 1.19 0.67
N SER A 313 -33.45 -0.06 1.11
CA SER A 313 -33.86 -1.26 0.36
C SER A 313 -33.36 -1.31 -1.10
N GLY A 314 -32.12 -0.85 -1.33
CA GLY A 314 -31.49 -0.86 -2.66
C GLY A 314 -31.89 0.28 -3.59
N PHE A 315 -32.68 1.25 -3.12
CA PHE A 315 -33.06 2.45 -3.86
C PHE A 315 -32.74 3.71 -3.07
N VAL A 316 -32.71 4.84 -3.77
CA VAL A 316 -32.66 6.16 -3.15
C VAL A 316 -34.05 6.54 -2.65
N SER A 317 -34.16 6.78 -1.34
CA SER A 317 -35.31 7.39 -0.68
C SER A 317 -34.93 8.80 -0.26
N TRP A 318 -35.57 9.80 -0.85
CA TRP A 318 -35.26 11.20 -0.65
C TRP A 318 -36.56 12.03 -0.69
N PRO A 319 -36.71 13.07 0.15
CA PRO A 319 -35.75 13.54 1.17
C PRO A 319 -35.66 12.62 2.40
N ALA A 320 -34.63 12.78 3.23
CA ALA A 320 -34.53 12.16 4.54
C ALA A 320 -35.05 13.07 5.66
N GLU A 321 -35.82 12.46 6.57
CA GLU A 321 -36.43 13.13 7.72
C GLU A 321 -35.47 13.35 8.88
N SER A 322 -34.32 12.67 8.89
CA SER A 322 -33.40 12.64 10.04
C SER A 322 -32.78 13.99 10.44
N GLY A 323 -32.93 15.04 9.63
CA GLY A 323 -32.47 16.42 9.90
C GLY A 323 -30.95 16.62 10.00
N LYS A 324 -30.14 15.55 10.03
CA LYS A 324 -28.68 15.62 10.26
C LYS A 324 -27.86 16.00 9.02
N LYS A 325 -28.45 15.87 7.83
CA LYS A 325 -27.79 16.17 6.55
C LYS A 325 -28.72 16.99 5.68
N PRO A 326 -28.18 17.93 4.89
CA PRO A 326 -28.98 18.68 3.95
C PRO A 326 -29.56 17.75 2.89
N ASN A 327 -30.76 18.07 2.41
CA ASN A 327 -31.43 17.28 1.37
C ASN A 327 -31.23 17.88 -0.02
N ALA A 328 -30.91 19.16 -0.15
CA ALA A 328 -30.82 19.78 -1.46
C ALA A 328 -29.64 20.76 -1.55
N ILE A 329 -29.33 21.17 -2.78
CA ILE A 329 -28.39 22.24 -3.09
C ILE A 329 -29.06 23.24 -4.03
N ALA A 330 -28.89 24.53 -3.78
CA ALA A 330 -29.38 25.60 -4.65
C ALA A 330 -28.73 25.48 -6.04
N VAL A 331 -29.54 25.59 -7.09
CA VAL A 331 -29.07 25.58 -8.48
C VAL A 331 -28.81 27.02 -8.90
N SER A 332 -27.54 27.33 -9.16
CA SER A 332 -27.08 28.63 -9.61
C SER A 332 -25.91 28.45 -10.59
N PRO A 333 -25.45 29.52 -11.28
CA PRO A 333 -24.25 29.45 -12.09
C PRO A 333 -23.03 28.89 -11.35
N GLN A 334 -22.94 29.09 -10.03
CA GLN A 334 -21.85 28.62 -9.17
C GLN A 334 -21.93 27.12 -8.84
N THR A 335 -23.13 26.51 -8.90
CA THR A 335 -23.34 25.10 -8.54
C THR A 335 -23.69 24.22 -9.73
N MET A 336 -23.89 24.78 -10.92
CA MET A 336 -24.30 24.05 -12.13
C MET A 336 -23.35 22.89 -12.46
N ASP A 337 -22.04 23.08 -12.31
CA ASP A 337 -21.04 22.04 -12.57
C ASP A 337 -21.12 20.85 -11.58
N LEU A 338 -21.80 21.03 -10.45
CA LEU A 338 -22.04 19.99 -9.44
C LEU A 338 -23.27 19.15 -9.78
N VAL A 339 -24.17 19.67 -10.63
CA VAL A 339 -25.41 19.02 -11.05
C VAL A 339 -25.12 17.96 -12.11
N LEU A 340 -25.76 16.81 -11.95
CA LEU A 340 -25.79 15.75 -12.94
C LEU A 340 -27.17 15.75 -13.63
N PRO A 341 -27.22 15.39 -14.93
CA PRO A 341 -28.48 15.29 -15.64
C PRO A 341 -29.42 14.29 -14.95
N ALA A 342 -30.72 14.37 -15.23
CA ALA A 342 -31.61 13.28 -14.82
C ALA A 342 -31.23 12.00 -15.59
N GLY A 343 -31.15 10.89 -14.86
CA GLY A 343 -30.78 9.61 -15.42
C GLY A 343 -30.84 8.51 -14.38
N TYR A 344 -30.66 7.28 -14.83
CA TYR A 344 -30.52 6.14 -13.94
C TYR A 344 -29.08 6.03 -13.48
N TYR A 345 -28.87 5.99 -12.18
CA TYR A 345 -27.54 5.85 -11.58
C TYR A 345 -27.52 4.69 -10.60
N VAL A 346 -26.42 3.97 -10.53
CA VAL A 346 -26.11 3.11 -9.39
C VAL A 346 -25.15 3.87 -8.49
N LEU A 347 -25.55 4.12 -7.26
CA LEU A 347 -24.78 4.85 -6.26
C LEU A 347 -24.23 3.86 -5.26
N THR A 348 -22.94 3.94 -4.93
CA THR A 348 -22.35 3.13 -3.86
C THR A 348 -21.72 4.00 -2.80
N LYS A 349 -21.73 3.53 -1.55
CA LYS A 349 -20.94 4.18 -0.49
C LYS A 349 -19.46 4.10 -0.87
N ARG A 350 -18.74 5.21 -0.71
CA ARG A 350 -17.27 5.24 -0.88
C ARG A 350 -16.54 4.51 0.24
N PHE A 351 -17.16 4.45 1.43
CA PHE A 351 -16.62 3.75 2.60
C PHE A 351 -17.73 2.93 3.25
N SER A 352 -17.45 1.65 3.48
CA SER A 352 -18.22 0.75 4.34
C SER A 352 -17.40 0.44 5.59
N THR A 353 -18.03 0.40 6.76
CA THR A 353 -17.32 -0.02 7.99
C THR A 353 -17.21 -1.56 8.04
N LYS A 354 -16.44 -2.11 8.99
CA LYS A 354 -16.31 -3.58 9.11
C LYS A 354 -17.58 -4.23 9.65
N GLU A 355 -18.42 -3.45 10.32
CA GLU A 355 -19.68 -3.84 10.96
C GLU A 355 -20.85 -3.85 9.96
N GLU A 356 -20.71 -3.23 8.79
CA GLU A 356 -21.74 -3.33 7.75
C GLU A 356 -21.85 -4.77 7.22
N PRO A 357 -23.07 -5.28 6.99
CA PRO A 357 -23.28 -6.67 6.54
C PRO A 357 -22.76 -6.93 5.12
N ARG A 358 -22.45 -5.87 4.36
CA ARG A 358 -21.94 -5.94 3.00
C ARG A 358 -20.76 -5.00 2.82
N ARG A 359 -19.73 -5.45 2.11
CA ARG A 359 -18.56 -4.63 1.73
C ARG A 359 -18.87 -3.58 0.67
N VAL A 360 -19.90 -3.82 -0.14
CA VAL A 360 -20.41 -2.85 -1.12
C VAL A 360 -21.87 -2.62 -0.81
N VAL A 361 -22.20 -1.39 -0.45
CA VAL A 361 -23.59 -0.95 -0.24
C VAL A 361 -23.96 -0.03 -1.39
N ALA A 362 -24.93 -0.48 -2.19
CA ALA A 362 -25.36 0.19 -3.41
C ALA A 362 -26.86 0.52 -3.35
N ALA A 363 -27.26 1.58 -4.07
CA ALA A 363 -28.64 1.97 -4.28
C ALA A 363 -28.86 2.49 -5.71
N ILE A 364 -30.02 2.20 -6.28
CA ILE A 364 -30.44 2.72 -7.58
C ILE A 364 -31.09 4.09 -7.38
N TYR A 365 -30.56 5.10 -8.08
CA TYR A 365 -31.26 6.35 -8.32
C TYR A 365 -32.15 6.18 -9.55
N ASP A 366 -33.46 6.29 -9.34
CA ASP A 366 -34.47 6.20 -10.38
C ASP A 366 -35.26 7.53 -10.42
N PRO A 367 -35.11 8.33 -11.50
CA PRO A 367 -35.77 9.64 -11.58
C PRO A 367 -37.30 9.53 -11.60
N ASN A 368 -37.87 8.39 -12.02
CA ASN A 368 -39.31 8.18 -12.06
C ASN A 368 -39.90 7.95 -10.67
N ARG A 369 -39.15 7.28 -9.79
CA ARG A 369 -39.56 7.10 -8.38
C ARG A 369 -39.50 8.39 -7.60
N LEU A 370 -38.53 9.22 -7.92
CA LEU A 370 -38.27 10.47 -7.24
C LEU A 370 -39.08 11.64 -7.82
N LYS A 371 -39.64 11.50 -9.03
CA LYS A 371 -40.35 12.55 -9.79
C LYS A 371 -39.51 13.81 -10.01
N LEU A 372 -38.20 13.66 -10.24
CA LEU A 372 -37.23 14.76 -10.30
C LEU A 372 -36.65 14.94 -11.70
N ARG A 373 -36.44 16.21 -12.11
CA ARG A 373 -35.90 16.59 -13.43
C ARG A 373 -34.37 16.80 -13.45
N LEU A 374 -33.74 16.92 -12.29
CA LEU A 374 -32.28 17.10 -12.12
C LEU A 374 -31.81 16.41 -10.84
N SER A 375 -30.52 16.03 -10.76
CA SER A 375 -29.95 15.35 -9.60
C SER A 375 -28.56 15.89 -9.24
N VAL A 376 -28.22 16.02 -7.95
CA VAL A 376 -26.85 16.32 -7.50
C VAL A 376 -26.36 15.21 -6.58
N LEU A 377 -25.14 14.74 -6.83
CA LEU A 377 -24.57 13.59 -6.12
C LEU A 377 -23.27 14.00 -5.39
N ARG A 378 -23.13 13.55 -4.15
CA ARG A 378 -22.06 13.96 -3.21
C ARG A 378 -20.79 13.12 -3.34
N THR A 379 -19.62 13.71 -3.03
CA THR A 379 -18.28 13.11 -3.16
C THR A 379 -17.98 11.86 -2.33
N ILE A 380 -18.88 11.47 -1.42
CA ILE A 380 -18.79 10.21 -0.66
C ILE A 380 -19.56 9.07 -1.35
N LEU A 381 -20.05 9.30 -2.57
CA LEU A 381 -20.64 8.29 -3.42
C LEU A 381 -19.75 8.01 -4.64
N ILE A 382 -19.71 6.73 -5.03
CA ILE A 382 -19.27 6.32 -6.37
C ILE A 382 -20.54 6.16 -7.20
N ILE A 383 -20.52 6.72 -8.41
CA ILE A 383 -21.67 6.85 -9.29
C ILE A 383 -21.34 6.09 -10.55
N PHE A 384 -22.14 5.08 -10.86
CA PHE A 384 -22.06 4.32 -12.10
C PHE A 384 -23.20 4.79 -13.00
N MET A 385 -22.86 5.17 -14.23
CA MET A 385 -23.79 5.71 -15.21
C MET A 385 -23.54 5.12 -16.58
N ARG A 386 -24.58 4.93 -17.38
CA ARG A 386 -24.39 4.51 -18.77
C ARG A 386 -23.70 5.63 -19.55
N LYS A 387 -22.70 5.28 -20.33
CA LYS A 387 -22.01 6.17 -21.25
C LYS A 387 -22.99 6.60 -22.33
N VAL A 388 -23.47 7.83 -22.23
CA VAL A 388 -24.26 8.44 -23.30
C VAL A 388 -23.28 8.72 -24.42
N LYS A 389 -23.38 8.01 -25.56
CA LYS A 389 -22.69 8.44 -26.77
C LYS A 389 -23.18 9.86 -27.04
N ALA A 390 -22.30 10.85 -26.91
CA ALA A 390 -22.57 12.17 -27.42
C ALA A 390 -22.79 12.02 -28.93
N TYR A 391 -24.05 11.93 -29.35
CA TYR A 391 -24.38 12.30 -30.71
C TYR A 391 -24.04 13.78 -30.80
N ARG A 392 -22.86 14.08 -31.36
CA ARG A 392 -22.64 15.40 -31.96
C ARG A 392 -23.74 15.53 -33.00
N GLN A 393 -24.77 16.29 -32.68
CA GLN A 393 -25.70 16.78 -33.69
C GLN A 393 -24.85 17.59 -34.67
N ILE A 394 -24.89 17.17 -35.93
CA ILE A 394 -24.38 17.89 -37.09
C ILE A 394 -25.26 19.11 -37.32
#